data_AF-A0A3C2CS57-F1
#
_entry.id   AF-A0A3C2CS57-F1
#
_cell.length_a   1.000
_cell.length_b   1.000
_cell.length_c   1.000
_cell.angle_alpha   90.00
_cell.angle_beta   90.00
_cell.angle_gamma   90.00
#
_symmetry.space_group_name_H-M   'P 1'
#
loop_
_entity.id
_entity.type
_entity.pdbx_description
1 polymer ?
#
loop_
_entity_poly.entity_id
_entity_poly.type
_entity_poly.pdbx_seq_one_letter_code
_entity_poly.pdbx_strand_id
1 'polypeptide(L)'
;TMNLNGDYISDALAAQVGGIGIAPGANINYETGHAIFEATHGTAPKYAGLDKVNPSSVILSGVLMLEHLGWTEAASLIVKSMEKSIASKVVTYDFARLMDGATEVKTSEFGDELIKNME
;
A
#
# COMPACT_ATOMS: atom_id res chain seq x y z
N THR A 1 7.27 -9.28 -18.96
CA THR A 1 8.52 -10.02 -18.65
C THR A 1 8.18 -11.45 -18.26
N MET A 2 9.14 -12.37 -18.14
CA MET A 2 8.90 -13.73 -17.63
C MET A 2 8.82 -13.73 -16.09
N ASN A 3 8.29 -14.81 -15.48
CA ASN A 3 8.00 -14.89 -14.05
C ASN A 3 9.20 -14.49 -13.15
N LEU A 4 10.33 -15.20 -13.23
CA LEU A 4 11.52 -14.93 -12.41
C LEU A 4 12.10 -13.52 -12.61
N ASN A 5 12.12 -13.04 -13.86
CA ASN A 5 12.60 -11.69 -14.13
C ASN A 5 11.61 -10.63 -13.62
N GLY A 6 10.32 -10.94 -13.60
CA GLY A 6 9.29 -10.09 -13.02
C GLY A 6 9.51 -9.87 -11.55
N ASP A 7 9.68 -10.96 -10.79
CA ASP A 7 10.01 -10.97 -9.37
C ASP A 7 11.20 -10.05 -9.03
N TYR A 8 12.33 -10.25 -9.72
CA TYR A 8 13.53 -9.46 -9.46
C TYR A 8 13.35 -7.97 -9.81
N ILE A 9 12.68 -7.69 -10.92
CA ILE A 9 12.48 -6.31 -11.38
C ILE A 9 11.49 -5.57 -10.47
N SER A 10 10.39 -6.22 -10.05
CA SER A 10 9.38 -5.58 -9.20
C SER A 10 9.95 -5.20 -7.85
N ASP A 11 10.71 -6.09 -7.23
CA ASP A 11 11.35 -5.81 -5.92
C ASP A 11 12.41 -4.72 -6.03
N ALA A 12 13.23 -4.75 -7.09
CA ALA A 12 14.22 -3.72 -7.33
C ALA A 12 13.57 -2.33 -7.52
N LEU A 13 12.46 -2.25 -8.26
CA LEU A 13 11.73 -1.00 -8.48
C LEU A 13 11.02 -0.52 -7.21
N ALA A 14 10.39 -1.42 -6.45
CA ALA A 14 9.76 -1.08 -5.18
C ALA A 14 10.78 -0.52 -4.19
N ALA A 15 11.95 -1.14 -4.08
CA ALA A 15 13.04 -0.63 -3.25
C ALA A 15 13.56 0.73 -3.74
N GLN A 16 13.70 0.94 -5.06
CA GLN A 16 14.22 2.17 -5.65
C GLN A 16 13.37 3.40 -5.29
N VAL A 17 12.04 3.26 -5.23
CA VAL A 17 11.13 4.37 -4.88
C VAL A 17 10.87 4.48 -3.37
N GLY A 18 11.54 3.67 -2.55
CA GLY A 18 11.29 3.58 -1.11
C GLY A 18 9.95 2.90 -0.75
N GLY A 19 9.37 2.18 -1.71
CA GLY A 19 8.02 1.62 -1.65
C GLY A 19 7.93 0.16 -1.20
N ILE A 20 9.00 -0.43 -0.67
CA ILE A 20 9.06 -1.87 -0.34
C ILE A 20 7.94 -2.34 0.61
N GLY A 21 7.45 -1.45 1.49
CA GLY A 21 6.35 -1.73 2.42
C GLY A 21 4.96 -1.37 1.89
N ILE A 22 4.86 -0.74 0.71
CA ILE A 22 3.62 -0.18 0.19
C ILE A 22 3.29 -0.61 -1.25
N ALA A 23 4.17 -1.36 -1.91
CA ALA A 23 3.94 -1.81 -3.28
C ALA A 23 2.64 -2.66 -3.37
N PRO A 24 1.70 -2.33 -4.27
CA PRO A 24 0.50 -3.13 -4.49
C PRO A 24 0.75 -4.31 -5.43
N GLY A 25 -0.14 -5.30 -5.41
CA GLY A 25 -0.03 -6.52 -6.21
C GLY A 25 -1.38 -7.08 -6.64
N ALA A 26 -1.42 -7.64 -7.85
CA ALA A 26 -2.59 -8.29 -8.42
C ALA A 26 -2.20 -9.48 -9.32
N ASN A 27 -2.91 -10.58 -9.15
CA ASN A 27 -2.84 -11.78 -9.98
C ASN A 27 -4.15 -11.92 -10.74
N ILE A 28 -4.13 -11.73 -12.07
CA ILE A 28 -5.35 -11.59 -12.87
C ILE A 28 -5.34 -12.57 -14.03
N ASN A 29 -6.42 -13.32 -14.17
CA ASN A 29 -6.76 -14.03 -15.39
C ASN A 29 -7.78 -13.21 -16.18
N TYR A 30 -7.31 -12.47 -17.19
CA TYR A 30 -8.15 -11.58 -18.00
C TYR A 30 -9.14 -12.31 -18.92
N GLU A 31 -8.95 -13.60 -19.20
CA GLU A 31 -9.87 -14.39 -20.04
C GLU A 31 -11.13 -14.81 -19.28
N THR A 32 -10.96 -15.17 -18.01
CA THR A 32 -12.06 -15.64 -17.15
C THR A 32 -12.62 -14.56 -16.23
N GLY A 33 -11.90 -13.44 -16.07
CA GLY A 33 -12.26 -12.35 -15.15
C GLY A 33 -11.93 -12.63 -13.69
N HIS A 34 -11.26 -13.74 -13.35
CA HIS A 34 -10.84 -13.99 -11.97
C HIS A 34 -9.60 -13.17 -11.61
N ALA A 35 -9.61 -12.57 -10.43
CA ALA A 35 -8.51 -11.76 -9.92
C ALA A 35 -8.32 -11.95 -8.42
N ILE A 36 -7.06 -11.93 -7.96
CA ILE A 36 -6.67 -11.87 -6.56
C ILE A 36 -5.77 -10.65 -6.37
N PHE A 37 -6.12 -9.79 -5.42
CA PHE A 37 -5.36 -8.60 -5.05
C PHE A 37 -4.73 -8.84 -3.67
N GLU A 38 -3.44 -8.61 -3.53
CA GLU A 38 -2.68 -9.07 -2.36
C GLU A 38 -1.68 -8.05 -1.85
N ALA A 39 -1.35 -8.15 -0.56
CA ALA A 39 -0.16 -7.48 -0.04
C ALA A 39 1.09 -8.16 -0.60
N THR A 40 2.09 -7.36 -1.00
CA THR A 40 3.32 -7.89 -1.63
C THR A 40 4.46 -8.11 -0.64
N HIS A 41 4.32 -7.61 0.59
CA HIS A 41 5.31 -7.79 1.64
C HIS A 41 5.09 -9.09 2.42
N GLY A 42 6.14 -9.57 3.10
CA GLY A 42 6.06 -10.73 4.00
C GLY A 42 5.21 -10.49 5.27
N THR A 43 5.07 -11.53 6.08
CA THR A 43 4.16 -11.55 7.25
C THR A 43 4.65 -10.79 8.48
N ALA A 44 5.94 -10.44 8.55
CA ALA A 44 6.56 -9.67 9.64
C ALA A 44 6.11 -10.09 11.07
N PRO A 45 6.27 -11.36 11.47
CA PRO A 45 5.64 -11.94 12.68
C PRO A 45 6.03 -11.23 13.99
N LYS A 46 7.20 -10.60 14.03
CA LYS A 46 7.67 -9.80 15.17
C LYS A 46 6.77 -8.61 15.51
N TYR A 47 5.91 -8.17 14.59
CA TYR A 47 4.96 -7.07 14.79
C TYR A 47 3.50 -7.52 14.79
N ALA A 48 3.23 -8.83 14.73
CA ALA A 48 1.87 -9.36 14.74
C ALA A 48 1.12 -8.93 16.02
N GLY A 49 -0.08 -8.37 15.85
CA GLY A 49 -0.92 -7.92 16.97
C GLY A 49 -0.47 -6.63 17.66
N LEU A 50 0.59 -5.97 17.18
CA LEU A 50 1.12 -4.74 17.80
C LEU A 50 0.52 -3.45 17.23
N ASP A 51 -0.35 -3.54 16.21
CA ASP A 51 -0.98 -2.37 15.56
C ASP A 51 0.05 -1.32 15.11
N LYS A 52 1.14 -1.78 14.47
CA LYS A 52 2.31 -0.94 14.13
C LYS A 52 2.70 -0.95 12.65
N VAL A 53 2.34 -1.99 11.90
CA VAL A 53 2.77 -2.18 10.51
C VAL A 53 2.07 -1.22 9.55
N ASN A 54 2.69 -0.95 8.41
CA ASN A 54 2.11 -0.12 7.37
C ASN A 54 1.02 -0.90 6.59
N PRO A 55 -0.25 -0.45 6.56
CA PRO A 55 -1.30 -1.15 5.82
C PRO A 55 -1.34 -0.78 4.33
N SER A 56 -0.47 0.12 3.86
CA SER A 56 -0.60 0.73 2.53
C SER A 56 -0.52 -0.28 1.38
N SER A 57 0.27 -1.34 1.49
CA SER A 57 0.36 -2.36 0.41
C SER A 57 -1.01 -2.99 0.14
N VAL A 58 -1.72 -3.45 1.18
CA VAL A 58 -3.04 -4.06 0.98
C VAL A 58 -4.10 -3.03 0.58
N ILE A 59 -4.00 -1.80 1.09
CA ILE A 59 -4.91 -0.71 0.70
C ILE A 59 -4.75 -0.37 -0.79
N LEU A 60 -3.51 -0.23 -1.27
CA LEU A 60 -3.22 0.06 -2.67
C LEU A 60 -3.53 -1.13 -3.59
N SER A 61 -3.40 -2.36 -3.11
CA SER A 61 -3.95 -3.52 -3.84
C SER A 61 -5.48 -3.47 -3.91
N GLY A 62 -6.14 -2.94 -2.88
CA GLY A 62 -7.56 -2.60 -2.90
C GLY A 62 -7.90 -1.51 -3.94
N VAL A 63 -7.00 -0.55 -4.20
CA VAL A 63 -7.16 0.41 -5.30
C VAL A 63 -7.18 -0.32 -6.65
N LEU A 64 -6.22 -1.22 -6.89
CA LEU A 64 -6.21 -2.05 -8.12
C LEU A 64 -7.51 -2.87 -8.27
N MET A 65 -8.05 -3.38 -7.15
CA MET A 65 -9.33 -4.10 -7.13
C MET A 65 -10.50 -3.19 -7.55
N LEU A 66 -10.59 -1.99 -6.98
CA LEU A 66 -11.64 -1.03 -7.30
C LEU A 66 -11.58 -0.62 -8.78
N GLU A 67 -10.37 -0.39 -9.31
CA GLU A 67 -10.17 -0.12 -10.74
C GLU A 67 -10.61 -1.30 -11.61
N HIS A 68 -10.29 -2.54 -11.21
CA HIS A 68 -10.72 -3.76 -11.91
C HIS A 68 -12.25 -3.93 -11.92
N LEU A 69 -12.93 -3.47 -10.86
CA LEU A 69 -14.40 -3.44 -10.77
C LEU A 69 -15.04 -2.25 -11.53
N GLY A 70 -14.23 -1.33 -12.06
CA GLY A 70 -14.68 -0.10 -12.72
C GLY A 70 -15.08 1.03 -11.76
N TRP A 71 -14.78 0.92 -10.46
CA TRP A 71 -15.10 1.92 -9.43
C TRP A 71 -13.98 2.96 -9.30
N THR A 72 -13.73 3.67 -10.40
CA THR A 72 -12.56 4.55 -10.55
C THR A 72 -12.57 5.77 -9.61
N GLU A 73 -13.74 6.26 -9.24
CA GLU A 73 -13.90 7.40 -8.32
C GLU A 73 -13.45 7.02 -6.91
N ALA A 74 -13.83 5.84 -6.45
CA ALA A 74 -13.40 5.31 -5.14
C ALA A 74 -11.90 5.03 -5.13
N ALA A 75 -11.36 4.44 -6.20
CA ALA A 75 -9.92 4.23 -6.37
C ALA A 75 -9.14 5.56 -6.29
N SER A 76 -9.58 6.57 -7.04
CA SER A 76 -8.96 7.90 -7.06
C SER A 76 -8.99 8.59 -5.69
N LEU A 77 -10.08 8.42 -4.93
CA LEU A 77 -10.23 8.96 -3.58
C LEU A 77 -9.16 8.41 -2.63
N ILE A 78 -8.94 7.09 -2.66
CA ILE A 78 -7.93 6.43 -1.83
C ILE A 78 -6.51 6.88 -2.21
N VAL A 79 -6.21 6.96 -3.51
CA VAL A 79 -4.88 7.41 -3.99
C VAL A 79 -4.60 8.84 -3.52
N LYS A 80 -5.54 9.77 -3.69
CA LYS A 80 -5.40 11.17 -3.25
C LYS A 80 -5.22 11.28 -1.74
N SER A 81 -5.98 10.49 -0.98
CA SER A 81 -5.84 10.43 0.47
C SER A 81 -4.46 9.90 0.89
N MET A 82 -3.97 8.83 0.26
CA MET A 82 -2.64 8.28 0.50
C MET A 82 -1.54 9.31 0.22
N GLU A 83 -1.62 10.01 -0.91
CA GLU A 83 -0.69 11.10 -1.26
C GLU A 83 -0.69 12.19 -0.19
N LYS A 84 -1.88 12.63 0.25
CA LYS A 84 -2.05 13.69 1.27
C LYS A 84 -1.52 13.25 2.64
N SER A 85 -1.81 12.04 3.09
CA SER A 85 -1.36 11.50 4.39
C SER A 85 0.16 11.29 4.44
N ILE A 86 0.77 10.77 3.37
CA ILE A 86 2.23 10.62 3.31
C ILE A 86 2.91 12.00 3.27
N ALA A 87 2.38 12.93 2.48
CA ALA A 87 2.91 14.30 2.38
C ALA A 87 2.79 15.10 3.70
N SER A 88 1.75 14.85 4.49
CA SER A 88 1.57 15.45 5.83
C SER A 88 2.49 14.84 6.89
N LYS A 89 3.22 13.76 6.55
CA LYS A 89 4.13 13.02 7.44
C LYS A 89 3.44 12.40 8.67
N VAL A 90 2.12 12.19 8.62
CA VAL A 90 1.41 11.38 9.60
C VAL A 90 1.39 9.95 9.09
N VAL A 91 2.35 9.14 9.53
CA VAL A 91 2.70 7.87 8.88
C VAL A 91 3.09 6.80 9.91
N THR A 92 3.08 5.53 9.50
CA THR A 92 3.53 4.42 10.35
C THR A 92 5.04 4.42 10.57
N TYR A 93 5.50 3.65 11.55
CA TYR A 93 6.89 3.66 12.06
C TYR A 93 7.98 3.48 11.00
N ASP A 94 7.68 2.73 9.95
CA ASP A 94 8.59 2.36 8.87
C ASP A 94 8.99 3.57 8.02
N PHE A 95 8.05 4.49 7.77
CA PHE A 95 8.33 5.80 7.17
C PHE A 95 8.80 6.82 8.21
N ALA A 96 8.17 6.87 9.38
CA ALA A 96 8.46 7.90 10.39
C ALA A 96 9.95 7.94 10.77
N ARG A 97 10.60 6.78 10.90
CA ARG A 97 12.04 6.68 11.22
C ARG A 97 12.99 7.15 10.11
N LEU A 98 12.48 7.40 8.91
CA LEU A 98 13.24 7.86 7.74
C LEU A 98 12.94 9.33 7.36
N MET A 99 12.07 10.00 8.12
CA MET A 99 11.59 11.35 7.83
C MET A 99 11.85 12.28 9.00
N ASP A 100 12.41 13.46 8.73
CA ASP A 100 12.51 14.51 9.74
C ASP A 100 11.13 15.12 10.03
N GLY A 101 10.76 15.19 11.31
CA GLY A 101 9.52 15.81 11.78
C GLY A 101 8.25 15.04 11.44
N ALA A 102 8.33 13.71 11.28
CA ALA A 102 7.15 12.87 11.09
C ALA A 102 6.41 12.62 12.41
N THR A 103 5.10 12.43 12.30
CA THR A 103 4.23 11.95 13.39
C THR A 103 4.01 10.46 13.18
N GLU A 104 4.66 9.63 14.02
CA GLU A 104 4.43 8.18 14.01
C GLU A 104 3.04 7.86 14.55
N VAL A 105 2.26 7.09 13.78
CA VAL A 105 0.94 6.58 14.18
C VAL A 105 0.86 5.05 14.07
N LYS A 106 -0.13 4.45 14.73
CA LYS A 106 -0.45 3.02 14.63
C LYS A 106 -1.02 2.63 13.26
N THR A 107 -1.11 1.32 12.98
CA THR A 107 -1.76 0.81 11.75
C THR A 107 -3.20 1.29 11.64
N SER A 108 -3.98 1.14 12.71
CA SER A 108 -5.38 1.60 12.80
C SER A 108 -5.51 3.11 12.61
N GLU A 109 -4.71 3.88 13.34
CA GLU A 109 -4.68 5.35 13.30
C GLU A 109 -4.27 5.89 11.91
N PHE A 110 -3.37 5.21 11.19
CA PHE A 110 -3.06 5.57 9.81
C PHE A 110 -4.26 5.33 8.87
N GLY A 111 -5.03 4.26 9.09
CA GLY A 111 -6.31 4.04 8.41
C GLY A 111 -7.31 5.17 8.65
N ASP A 112 -7.45 5.61 9.90
CA ASP A 112 -8.31 6.75 10.25
C ASP A 112 -7.83 8.07 9.63
N GLU A 113 -6.52 8.31 9.61
CA GLU A 113 -5.94 9.50 8.96
C GLU A 113 -6.17 9.49 7.45
N LEU A 114 -6.11 8.31 6.80
CA LEU A 114 -6.50 8.18 5.40
C LEU A 114 -7.97 8.54 5.20
N ILE A 115 -8.89 8.01 6.00
CA ILE A 115 -10.32 8.35 5.89
C ILE A 115 -10.54 9.86 6.06
N LYS A 116 -9.92 10.46 7.07
CA LYS A 116 -9.95 11.92 7.30
C LYS A 116 -9.44 12.73 6.11
N ASN A 117 -8.46 12.21 5.37
CA ASN A 117 -7.87 12.87 4.20
C ASN A 117 -8.59 12.59 2.88
N MET A 118 -9.72 11.87 2.88
CA MET A 118 -10.58 11.72 1.70
C MET A 118 -11.44 12.97 1.41
N GLU A 119 -11.56 13.90 2.37
CA GLU A 119 -12.21 15.21 2.18
C GLU A 119 -11.25 16.30 1.69
#